data_AF-Q759Z8-F1
#
_entry.id   AF-Q759Z8-F1
#
_cell.length_a   1.000
_cell.length_b   1.000
_cell.length_c   1.000
_cell.angle_alpha   90.00
_cell.angle_beta   90.00
_cell.angle_gamma   90.00
#
_symmetry.space_group_name_H-M   'P 1'
#
loop_
_entity.id
_entity.type
_entity.pdbx_description
1 polymer ?
#
loop_
_entity_poly.entity_id
_entity_poly.type
_entity_poly.pdbx_seq_one_letter_code
_entity_poly.pdbx_strand_id
1 'polypeptide(L)'
;METFSDSFDYILQLTKTLSSQCWNNRQETLKLEQLLKRLAKQTHISYEQFTNEPSAEASKIYDENAQLTEEERLVQENYQLVYQIEQQEYLNTRFWILIGQINELIVSIRNFIVEQRSIRPKAEAEFIERNVTECEEKLVTNQMRLLQAEENSTEAIAALLKELVQVCSEVNWSNVPRDSRSFQRLLQNMEKVQKVHNITLIPDI
;
A
#
# COMPACT_ATOMS: atom_id res chain seq x y z
N MET A 1 -1.81 5.48 -11.96
CA MET A 1 -2.76 6.03 -12.95
C MET A 1 -4.17 5.89 -12.35
N GLU A 2 -4.54 6.76 -11.40
CA GLU A 2 -5.85 6.67 -10.72
C GLU A 2 -6.59 8.02 -10.66
N THR A 3 -5.92 9.15 -10.90
CA THR A 3 -6.48 10.51 -10.80
C THR A 3 -7.52 10.86 -11.89
N PHE A 4 -7.48 10.19 -13.04
CA PHE A 4 -8.46 10.43 -14.12
C PHE A 4 -9.81 9.76 -13.87
N SER A 5 -9.87 8.67 -13.09
CA SER A 5 -11.13 7.99 -12.74
C SER A 5 -11.99 8.88 -11.85
N ASP A 6 -11.37 9.47 -10.81
CA ASP A 6 -12.03 10.37 -9.86
C ASP A 6 -12.63 11.61 -10.52
N SER A 7 -12.02 12.10 -11.61
CA SER A 7 -12.49 13.31 -12.30
C SER A 7 -13.81 13.07 -13.03
N PHE A 8 -13.97 11.90 -13.67
CA PHE A 8 -15.23 11.52 -14.33
C PHE A 8 -16.30 11.11 -13.33
N ASP A 9 -15.91 10.44 -12.23
CA ASP A 9 -16.83 10.09 -11.14
C ASP A 9 -17.36 11.34 -10.43
N TYR A 10 -16.51 12.35 -10.23
CA TYR A 10 -16.92 13.64 -9.67
C TYR A 10 -17.90 14.39 -10.59
N ILE A 11 -17.62 14.44 -11.90
CA ILE A 11 -18.54 15.05 -12.89
C ILE A 11 -19.88 14.30 -12.91
N LEU A 12 -19.85 12.97 -12.87
CA LEU A 12 -21.06 12.15 -12.80
C LEU A 12 -21.86 12.43 -11.53
N GLN A 13 -21.20 12.59 -10.38
CA GLN A 13 -21.83 12.90 -9.11
C GLN A 13 -22.45 14.31 -9.11
N LEU A 14 -21.76 15.30 -9.67
CA LEU A 14 -22.30 16.65 -9.88
C LEU A 14 -23.54 16.63 -10.78
N THR A 15 -23.49 15.88 -11.88
CA THR A 15 -24.60 15.77 -12.83
C THR A 15 -25.82 15.10 -12.18
N LYS A 16 -25.61 14.04 -11.39
CA LYS A 16 -26.67 13.40 -10.59
C LYS A 16 -27.27 14.36 -9.57
N THR A 17 -26.43 15.13 -8.89
CA THR A 17 -26.87 16.11 -7.89
C THR A 17 -27.68 17.23 -8.52
N LEU A 18 -27.22 17.79 -9.64
CA LEU A 18 -27.96 18.81 -10.40
C LEU A 18 -29.29 18.28 -10.93
N SER A 19 -29.32 17.06 -11.45
CA SER A 19 -30.56 16.43 -11.94
C SER A 19 -31.59 16.28 -10.81
N SER A 20 -31.15 15.85 -9.63
CA SER A 20 -31.98 15.75 -8.42
C SER A 20 -32.49 17.12 -7.97
N GLN A 21 -31.62 18.13 -7.94
CA GLN A 21 -31.98 19.51 -7.59
C GLN A 21 -32.99 20.10 -8.58
N CYS A 22 -32.84 19.89 -9.89
CA CYS A 22 -33.81 20.34 -10.89
C CYS A 22 -35.17 19.68 -10.69
N TRP A 23 -35.21 18.38 -10.35
CA TRP A 23 -36.47 17.67 -10.08
C TRP A 23 -37.14 18.19 -8.81
N ASN A 24 -36.40 18.37 -7.73
CA ASN A 24 -36.91 18.95 -6.49
C ASN A 24 -37.43 20.38 -6.69
N ASN A 25 -36.69 21.21 -7.43
CA ASN A 25 -37.12 22.57 -7.75
C ASN A 25 -38.42 22.59 -8.55
N ARG A 26 -38.59 21.67 -9.51
CA ARG A 26 -39.85 21.51 -10.25
C ARG A 26 -41.00 21.12 -9.34
N GLN A 27 -40.78 20.23 -8.37
CA GLN A 27 -41.81 19.84 -7.40
C GLN A 27 -42.21 21.01 -6.49
N GLU A 28 -41.24 21.77 -5.98
CA GLU A 28 -41.52 22.97 -5.18
C GLU A 28 -42.26 24.05 -5.99
N THR A 29 -41.88 24.25 -7.26
CA THR A 29 -42.59 25.16 -8.16
C THR A 29 -44.05 24.73 -8.36
N LEU A 30 -44.32 23.44 -8.53
CA LEU A 30 -45.68 22.91 -8.63
C LEU A 30 -46.49 23.11 -7.34
N LYS A 31 -45.86 22.96 -6.17
CA LYS A 31 -46.52 23.26 -4.89
C LYS A 31 -46.88 24.74 -4.77
N LEU A 32 -45.96 25.63 -5.13
CA LEU A 32 -46.22 27.07 -5.16
C LEU A 32 -47.38 27.42 -6.09
N GLU A 33 -47.41 26.82 -7.29
CA GLU A 33 -48.51 27.00 -8.23
C GLU A 33 -49.85 26.53 -7.65
N GLN A 34 -49.88 25.40 -6.95
CA GLN A 34 -51.08 24.91 -6.27
C GLN A 34 -51.55 25.83 -5.15
N LEU A 35 -50.61 26.38 -4.37
CA LEU A 35 -50.92 27.36 -3.33
C LEU A 35 -51.48 28.65 -3.92
N LEU A 36 -50.89 29.16 -5.00
CA LEU A 36 -51.41 30.32 -5.72
C LEU A 36 -52.80 30.07 -6.29
N LYS A 37 -53.05 28.89 -6.89
CA LYS A 37 -54.39 28.48 -7.35
C LYS A 37 -55.40 28.38 -6.19
N ARG A 38 -54.96 27.95 -5.00
CA ARG A 38 -55.81 27.90 -3.80
C ARG A 38 -56.12 29.31 -3.29
N LEU A 39 -55.12 30.18 -3.28
CA LEU A 39 -55.26 31.57 -2.87
C LEU A 39 -56.21 32.31 -3.82
N ALA A 40 -56.05 32.14 -5.13
CA ALA A 40 -56.97 32.64 -6.15
C ALA A 40 -58.43 32.21 -5.91
N LYS A 41 -58.65 30.94 -5.56
CA LYS A 41 -59.98 30.44 -5.18
C LYS A 41 -60.51 31.12 -3.92
N GLN A 42 -59.67 31.33 -2.90
CA GLN A 42 -60.05 31.95 -1.64
C GLN A 42 -60.33 33.46 -1.78
N THR A 43 -59.59 34.16 -2.62
CA THR A 43 -59.75 35.60 -2.84
C THR A 43 -60.75 35.93 -3.94
N HIS A 44 -61.27 34.92 -4.65
CA HIS A 44 -62.14 35.08 -5.83
C HIS A 44 -61.51 35.92 -6.95
N ILE A 45 -60.17 35.95 -7.01
CA ILE A 45 -59.38 36.61 -8.05
C ILE A 45 -58.89 35.53 -9.02
N SER A 46 -58.92 35.79 -10.32
CA SER A 46 -58.44 34.81 -11.31
C SER A 46 -56.93 34.59 -11.15
N TYR A 47 -56.46 33.36 -11.31
CA TYR A 47 -55.03 33.03 -11.23
C TYR A 47 -54.18 33.89 -12.17
N GLU A 48 -54.68 34.19 -13.37
CA GLU A 48 -54.01 35.00 -14.39
C GLU A 48 -53.86 36.48 -13.99
N GLN A 49 -54.62 36.95 -13.00
CA GLN A 49 -54.49 38.31 -12.49
C GLN A 49 -53.28 38.47 -11.54
N PHE A 50 -52.73 37.38 -11.00
CA PHE A 50 -51.50 37.40 -10.20
C PHE A 50 -50.22 37.47 -11.06
N THR A 51 -50.33 37.17 -12.35
CA THR A 51 -49.21 37.26 -13.32
C THR A 51 -49.16 38.59 -14.05
N ASN A 52 -50.21 39.41 -13.95
CA ASN A 52 -50.27 40.72 -14.60
C ASN A 52 -49.50 41.75 -13.77
N GLU A 53 -48.87 42.72 -14.45
CA GLU A 53 -48.28 43.87 -13.76
C GLU A 53 -49.37 44.61 -12.96
N PRO A 54 -49.08 44.99 -11.69
CA PRO A 54 -50.03 45.72 -10.88
C PRO A 54 -50.41 47.05 -11.54
N SER A 55 -51.67 47.49 -11.36
CA SER A 55 -52.09 48.79 -11.85
C SER A 55 -51.30 49.91 -11.15
N ALA A 56 -51.04 51.02 -11.85
CA ALA A 56 -50.28 52.13 -11.29
C ALA A 56 -50.92 52.72 -10.01
N GLU A 57 -52.24 52.60 -9.85
CA GLU A 57 -52.95 52.96 -8.61
C GLU A 57 -52.68 51.95 -7.49
N ALA A 58 -52.71 50.64 -7.77
CA ALA A 58 -52.39 49.61 -6.79
C ALA A 58 -50.92 49.69 -6.35
N SER A 59 -49.99 49.99 -7.26
CA SER A 59 -48.58 50.21 -6.92
C SER A 59 -48.40 51.44 -6.03
N LYS A 60 -49.08 52.55 -6.31
CA LYS A 60 -49.02 53.73 -5.44
C LYS A 60 -49.60 53.48 -4.05
N ILE A 61 -50.75 52.80 -3.96
CA ILE A 61 -51.38 52.42 -2.69
C ILE A 61 -50.47 51.44 -1.92
N TYR A 62 -49.81 50.53 -2.62
CA TYR A 62 -48.81 49.65 -2.02
C TYR A 62 -47.61 50.46 -1.52
N ASP A 63 -47.04 51.36 -2.31
CA ASP A 63 -45.88 52.18 -1.92
C ASP A 63 -46.19 53.11 -0.73
N GLU A 64 -47.41 53.64 -0.66
CA GLU A 64 -47.89 54.44 0.48
C GLU A 64 -48.07 53.59 1.75
N ASN A 65 -48.56 52.36 1.63
CA ASN A 65 -48.74 51.44 2.76
C ASN A 65 -47.47 50.63 3.11
N ALA A 66 -46.51 50.53 2.19
CA ALA A 66 -45.26 49.82 2.35
C ALA A 66 -44.19 50.66 3.05
N GLN A 67 -44.50 51.94 3.38
CA GLN A 67 -43.67 52.73 4.27
C GLN A 67 -43.76 52.14 5.68
N LEU A 68 -42.79 51.29 5.98
CA LEU A 68 -42.56 50.75 7.31
C LEU A 68 -42.43 51.90 8.29
N THR A 69 -43.18 51.81 9.38
CA THR A 69 -42.96 52.68 10.53
C THR A 69 -41.53 52.51 11.06
N GLU A 70 -41.01 53.52 11.74
CA GLU A 70 -39.65 53.44 12.31
C GLU A 70 -39.49 52.24 13.25
N GLU A 71 -40.54 51.90 14.00
CA GLU A 71 -40.61 50.71 14.84
C GLU A 71 -40.46 49.41 14.03
N GLU A 72 -41.21 49.26 12.93
CA GLU A 72 -41.12 48.07 12.07
C GLU A 72 -39.76 47.96 11.38
N ARG A 73 -39.16 49.08 10.97
CA ARG A 73 -37.80 49.10 10.40
C ARG A 73 -36.77 48.63 11.43
N LEU A 74 -36.84 49.14 12.65
CA LEU A 74 -35.93 48.75 13.73
C LEU A 74 -36.10 47.27 14.10
N VAL A 75 -37.33 46.76 14.12
CA VAL A 75 -37.61 45.33 14.32
C VAL A 75 -36.97 44.49 13.21
N GLN A 76 -37.12 44.90 11.95
CA GLN A 76 -36.51 44.21 10.81
C GLN A 76 -34.97 44.22 10.89
N GLU A 77 -34.36 45.37 11.20
CA GLU A 77 -32.91 45.49 11.40
C GLU A 77 -32.44 44.59 12.55
N ASN A 78 -33.20 44.52 13.65
CA ASN A 78 -32.86 43.66 14.78
C ASN A 78 -32.88 42.17 14.38
N TYR A 79 -33.92 41.72 13.67
CA TYR A 79 -33.96 40.34 13.15
C TYR A 79 -32.80 40.03 12.20
N GLN A 80 -32.42 40.99 11.35
CA GLN A 80 -31.26 40.81 10.47
C GLN A 80 -29.97 40.69 11.26
N LEU A 81 -29.77 41.50 12.29
CA LEU A 81 -28.59 41.43 13.16
C LEU A 81 -28.53 40.10 13.92
N VAL A 82 -29.66 39.64 14.48
CA VAL A 82 -29.75 38.32 15.14
C VAL A 82 -29.35 37.21 14.17
N TYR A 83 -29.89 37.25 12.95
CA TYR A 83 -29.56 36.26 11.94
C TYR A 83 -28.07 36.27 11.55
N GLN A 84 -27.46 37.46 11.43
CA GLN A 84 -26.03 37.59 11.16
C GLN A 84 -25.16 37.04 12.32
N ILE A 85 -25.58 37.29 13.57
CA ILE A 85 -24.90 36.74 14.75
C ILE A 85 -24.97 35.22 14.74
N GLU A 86 -26.14 34.63 14.51
CA GLU A 86 -26.32 33.17 14.44
C GLU A 86 -25.45 32.55 13.33
N GLN A 87 -25.39 33.18 12.16
CA GLN A 87 -24.52 32.72 11.07
C GLN A 87 -23.04 32.75 11.48
N GLN A 88 -22.61 33.82 12.16
CA GLN A 88 -21.23 33.97 12.60
C GLN A 88 -20.87 32.95 13.69
N GLU A 89 -21.77 32.67 14.64
CA GLU A 89 -21.61 31.62 15.64
C GLU A 89 -21.54 30.23 15.02
N TYR A 90 -22.39 29.96 14.03
CA TYR A 90 -22.35 28.71 13.27
C TYR A 90 -21.01 28.52 12.57
N LEU A 91 -20.52 29.54 11.86
CA LEU A 91 -19.22 29.48 11.19
C LEU A 91 -18.07 29.33 12.17
N ASN A 92 -18.08 30.05 13.29
CA ASN A 92 -17.08 29.91 14.35
C ASN A 92 -17.04 28.48 14.91
N THR A 93 -18.20 27.87 15.15
CA THR A 93 -18.29 26.48 15.61
C THR A 93 -17.67 25.53 14.59
N ARG A 94 -17.96 25.72 13.30
CA ARG A 94 -17.38 24.94 12.20
C ARG A 94 -15.86 25.10 12.13
N PHE A 95 -15.34 26.31 12.31
CA PHE A 95 -13.90 26.57 12.34
C PHE A 95 -13.22 25.87 13.52
N TRP A 96 -13.81 25.92 14.72
CA TRP A 96 -13.25 25.22 15.88
C TRP A 96 -13.19 23.71 15.70
N ILE A 97 -14.23 23.11 15.10
CA ILE A 97 -14.22 21.68 14.75
C ILE A 97 -13.09 21.37 13.78
N LEU A 98 -12.92 22.19 12.73
CA LEU A 98 -11.85 22.02 11.75
C LEU A 98 -10.46 22.12 12.39
N ILE A 99 -10.25 23.12 13.26
CA ILE A 99 -9.01 23.28 14.02
C ILE A 99 -8.74 22.05 14.89
N GLY A 100 -9.77 21.51 15.55
CA GLY A 100 -9.69 20.26 16.30
C GLY A 100 -9.22 19.09 15.44
N GLN A 101 -9.84 18.89 14.28
CA GLN A 101 -9.45 17.83 13.33
C GLN A 101 -8.01 17.99 12.83
N ILE A 102 -7.56 19.21 12.54
CA ILE A 102 -6.18 19.49 12.15
C ILE A 102 -5.21 19.12 13.29
N ASN A 103 -5.53 19.48 14.52
CA ASN A 103 -4.69 19.14 15.68
C ASN A 103 -4.61 17.62 15.89
N GLU A 104 -5.72 16.90 15.75
CA GLU A 104 -5.73 15.43 15.83
C GLU A 104 -4.85 14.80 14.74
N LEU A 105 -4.93 15.29 13.50
CA LEU A 105 -4.08 14.83 12.40
C LEU A 105 -2.59 15.08 12.68
N ILE A 106 -2.24 16.25 13.22
CA ILE A 106 -0.85 16.58 13.59
C ILE A 106 -0.33 15.60 14.67
N VAL A 107 -1.15 15.29 15.67
CA VAL A 107 -0.80 14.31 16.72
C VAL A 107 -0.64 12.91 16.12
N SER A 108 -1.53 12.51 15.20
CA SER A 108 -1.43 11.22 14.50
C SER A 108 -0.14 11.12 13.69
N ILE A 109 0.23 12.16 12.93
CA ILE A 109 1.47 12.21 12.15
C ILE A 109 2.68 12.11 13.09
N ARG A 110 2.67 12.84 14.21
CA ARG A 110 3.74 12.77 15.20
C ARG A 110 3.90 11.36 15.75
N ASN A 111 2.80 10.71 16.14
CA ASN A 111 2.83 9.34 16.65
C ASN A 111 3.36 8.35 15.61
N PHE A 112 2.90 8.47 14.36
CA PHE A 112 3.40 7.67 13.26
C PHE A 112 4.92 7.82 13.05
N ILE A 113 5.45 9.05 13.10
CA ILE A 113 6.90 9.28 12.98
C ILE A 113 7.66 8.63 14.14
N VAL A 114 7.13 8.73 15.37
CA VAL A 114 7.75 8.10 16.55
C VAL A 114 7.74 6.58 16.43
N GLU A 115 6.62 5.99 16.01
CA GLU A 115 6.49 4.55 15.77
C GLU A 115 7.45 4.08 14.67
N GLN A 116 7.51 4.78 13.53
CA GLN A 116 8.44 4.45 12.44
C GLN A 116 9.90 4.49 12.89
N ARG A 117 10.28 5.50 13.69
CA ARG A 117 11.63 5.58 14.26
C ARG A 117 11.94 4.45 15.24
N SER A 118 10.94 3.90 15.93
CA SER A 118 11.12 2.80 16.88
C SER A 118 11.13 1.42 16.19
N ILE A 119 10.29 1.23 15.18
CA ILE A 119 10.06 -0.06 14.53
C ILE A 119 11.12 -0.33 13.45
N ARG A 120 11.47 0.68 12.65
CA ARG A 120 12.42 0.53 11.54
C ARG A 120 13.78 -0.07 11.93
N PRO A 121 14.48 0.41 12.98
CA PRO A 121 15.77 -0.18 13.34
C PRO A 121 15.64 -1.63 13.85
N LYS A 122 14.51 -1.99 14.48
CA LYS A 122 14.25 -3.37 14.90
C LYS A 122 14.03 -4.28 13.70
N ALA A 123 13.24 -3.84 12.72
CA ALA A 123 13.00 -4.60 11.50
C ALA A 123 14.27 -4.76 10.65
N GLU A 124 15.10 -3.71 10.56
CA GLU A 124 16.40 -3.76 9.87
C GLU A 124 17.37 -4.73 10.60
N ALA A 125 17.43 -4.70 11.93
CA ALA A 125 18.24 -5.63 12.70
C ALA A 125 17.76 -7.08 12.54
N GLU A 126 16.45 -7.34 12.65
CA GLU A 126 15.86 -8.67 12.48
C GLU A 126 16.05 -9.21 11.05
N PHE A 127 16.02 -8.33 10.04
CA PHE A 127 16.34 -8.69 8.66
C PHE A 127 17.80 -9.10 8.50
N ILE A 128 18.74 -8.33 9.06
CA ILE A 128 20.18 -8.65 9.03
C ILE A 128 20.44 -9.98 9.75
N GLU A 129 19.81 -10.18 10.91
CA GLU A 129 19.97 -11.39 11.70
C GLU A 129 19.50 -12.64 10.94
N ARG A 130 18.30 -12.58 10.33
CA ARG A 130 17.76 -13.73 9.59
C ARG A 130 18.51 -14.01 8.30
N ASN A 131 18.83 -12.98 7.52
CA ASN A 131 19.30 -13.21 6.15
C ASN A 131 20.82 -13.24 6.04
N VAL A 132 21.53 -12.48 6.87
CA VAL A 132 22.99 -12.35 6.77
C VAL A 132 23.66 -13.26 7.78
N THR A 133 23.38 -13.11 9.08
CA THR A 133 24.11 -13.89 10.10
C THR A 133 23.77 -15.39 10.03
N GLU A 134 22.51 -15.76 9.79
CA GLU A 134 22.16 -17.19 9.64
C GLU A 134 22.83 -17.83 8.40
N CYS A 135 22.94 -17.08 7.30
CA CYS A 135 23.65 -17.55 6.11
C CYS A 135 25.16 -17.64 6.35
N GLU A 136 25.74 -16.68 7.06
CA GLU A 136 27.15 -16.68 7.43
C GLU A 136 27.49 -17.88 8.33
N GLU A 137 26.69 -18.14 9.36
CA GLU A 137 26.86 -19.31 10.24
C GLU A 137 26.76 -20.63 9.46
N LYS A 138 25.80 -20.75 8.55
CA LYS A 138 25.67 -21.91 7.65
C LYS A 138 26.89 -22.05 6.74
N LEU A 139 27.43 -20.94 6.23
CA LEU A 139 28.62 -20.97 5.39
C LEU A 139 29.84 -21.43 6.18
N VAL A 140 30.07 -20.87 7.37
CA VAL A 140 31.18 -21.23 8.26
C VAL A 140 31.11 -22.69 8.65
N THR A 141 29.94 -23.19 9.03
CA THR A 141 29.75 -24.60 9.39
C THR A 141 29.99 -25.53 8.21
N ASN A 142 29.55 -25.18 7.00
CA ASN A 142 29.83 -25.94 5.79
C ASN A 142 31.31 -25.93 5.43
N GLN A 143 31.99 -24.79 5.57
CA GLN A 143 33.43 -24.69 5.34
C GLN A 143 34.21 -25.61 6.29
N MET A 144 33.87 -25.60 7.58
CA MET A 144 34.51 -26.49 8.57
C MET A 144 34.27 -27.97 8.24
N ARG A 145 33.06 -28.34 7.79
CA ARG A 145 32.76 -29.71 7.36
C ARG A 145 33.55 -30.11 6.12
N LEU A 146 33.74 -29.21 5.16
CA LEU A 146 34.54 -29.48 3.96
C LEU A 146 36.01 -29.69 4.31
N LEU A 147 36.57 -28.88 5.19
CA LEU A 147 37.95 -29.05 5.67
C LEU A 147 38.13 -30.40 6.39
N GLN A 148 37.21 -30.76 7.28
CA GLN A 148 37.25 -32.07 7.94
C GLN A 148 37.07 -33.23 6.95
N ALA A 149 36.20 -33.08 5.94
CA ALA A 149 36.01 -34.09 4.91
C ALA A 149 37.27 -34.24 4.03
N GLU A 150 37.95 -33.14 3.71
CA GLU A 150 39.22 -33.14 3.02
C GLU A 150 40.27 -33.91 3.82
N GLU A 151 40.50 -33.55 5.10
CA GLU A 151 41.42 -34.24 5.99
C GLU A 151 41.13 -35.75 6.06
N ASN A 152 39.89 -36.13 6.38
CA ASN A 152 39.47 -37.52 6.45
C ASN A 152 39.67 -38.27 5.11
N SER A 153 39.39 -37.62 3.99
CA SER A 153 39.58 -38.23 2.66
C SER A 153 41.06 -38.43 2.33
N THR A 154 41.93 -37.49 2.70
CA THR A 154 43.37 -37.61 2.50
C THR A 154 43.96 -38.73 3.35
N GLU A 155 43.52 -38.87 4.60
CA GLU A 155 43.92 -39.97 5.48
C GLU A 155 43.45 -41.33 4.94
N ALA A 156 42.19 -41.42 4.50
CA ALA A 156 41.63 -42.64 3.93
C ALA A 156 42.34 -43.03 2.63
N ILE A 157 42.62 -42.08 1.74
CA ILE A 157 43.38 -42.32 0.51
C ILE A 157 44.80 -42.78 0.83
N ALA A 158 45.47 -42.16 1.81
CA ALA A 158 46.80 -42.58 2.23
C ALA A 158 46.82 -44.00 2.81
N ALA A 159 45.81 -44.35 3.62
CA ALA A 159 45.64 -45.69 4.17
C ALA A 159 45.40 -46.74 3.06
N LEU A 160 44.49 -46.45 2.12
CA LEU A 160 44.19 -47.32 0.98
C LEU A 160 45.42 -47.48 0.07
N LEU A 161 46.19 -46.43 -0.16
CA LEU A 161 47.43 -46.50 -0.92
C LEU A 161 48.47 -47.39 -0.22
N LYS A 162 48.56 -47.31 1.11
CA LYS A 162 49.44 -48.19 1.90
C LYS A 162 49.00 -49.65 1.84
N GLU A 163 47.71 -49.92 1.96
CA GLU A 163 47.15 -51.27 1.79
C GLU A 163 47.38 -51.79 0.37
N LEU A 164 47.19 -50.95 -0.65
CA LEU A 164 47.43 -51.31 -2.04
C LEU A 164 48.91 -51.67 -2.28
N VAL A 165 49.85 -50.90 -1.73
CA VAL A 165 51.30 -51.22 -1.76
C VAL A 165 51.55 -52.57 -1.09
N GLN A 166 50.96 -52.80 0.08
CA GLN A 166 51.14 -54.06 0.81
C GLN A 166 50.60 -55.25 0.01
N VAL A 167 49.37 -55.20 -0.48
CA VAL A 167 48.76 -56.26 -1.31
C VAL A 167 49.60 -56.51 -2.56
N CYS A 168 50.10 -55.45 -3.22
CA CYS A 168 50.94 -55.62 -4.40
C CYS A 168 52.32 -56.22 -4.07
N SER A 169 52.85 -56.02 -2.87
CA SER A 169 54.08 -56.65 -2.40
C SER A 169 53.91 -58.13 -2.02
N GLU A 170 52.69 -58.53 -1.64
CA GLU A 170 52.35 -59.92 -1.30
C GLU A 170 52.06 -60.78 -2.56
N VAL A 171 51.85 -60.15 -3.72
CA VAL A 171 51.65 -60.84 -5.00
C VAL A 171 52.98 -61.33 -5.57
N ASN A 172 53.08 -62.64 -5.79
CA ASN A 172 54.20 -63.24 -6.52
C ASN A 172 54.05 -62.99 -8.04
N TRP A 173 54.47 -61.81 -8.49
CA TRP A 173 54.45 -61.37 -9.89
C TRP A 173 55.23 -62.28 -10.86
N SER A 174 56.12 -63.14 -10.33
CA SER A 174 56.88 -64.13 -11.09
C SER A 174 56.02 -65.30 -11.63
N ASN A 175 54.87 -65.57 -11.00
CA ASN A 175 53.98 -66.68 -11.37
C ASN A 175 52.80 -66.24 -12.26
N VAL A 176 52.71 -64.96 -12.62
CA VAL A 176 51.59 -64.42 -13.41
C VAL A 176 51.89 -64.54 -14.90
N PRO A 177 50.97 -65.10 -15.73
CA PRO A 177 51.18 -65.25 -17.17
C PRO A 177 51.35 -63.88 -17.87
N ARG A 178 52.58 -63.57 -18.29
CA ARG A 178 52.95 -62.27 -18.88
C ARG A 178 52.37 -62.02 -20.28
N ASP A 179 51.93 -63.08 -20.96
CA ASP A 179 51.40 -63.02 -22.33
C ASP A 179 49.89 -62.68 -22.42
N SER A 180 49.21 -62.52 -21.28
CA SER A 180 47.79 -62.18 -21.28
C SER A 180 47.55 -60.68 -21.51
N ARG A 181 46.62 -60.36 -22.42
CA ARG A 181 46.13 -58.99 -22.68
C ARG A 181 45.54 -58.31 -21.43
N SER A 182 45.07 -59.10 -20.46
CA SER A 182 44.59 -58.61 -19.16
C SER A 182 45.73 -58.14 -18.24
N PHE A 183 46.89 -58.79 -18.29
CA PHE A 183 48.08 -58.42 -17.51
C PHE A 183 48.67 -57.09 -17.99
N GLN A 184 48.76 -56.89 -19.31
CA GLN A 184 49.23 -55.63 -19.90
C GLN A 184 48.32 -54.43 -19.55
N ARG A 185 46.99 -54.64 -19.50
CA ARG A 185 46.04 -53.60 -19.05
C ARG A 185 46.19 -53.29 -17.56
N LEU A 186 46.40 -54.32 -16.74
CA LEU A 186 46.64 -54.15 -15.31
C LEU A 186 47.91 -53.35 -15.06
N LEU A 187 49.00 -53.68 -15.75
CA LEU A 187 50.28 -52.98 -15.66
C LEU A 187 50.17 -51.51 -16.09
N GLN A 188 49.48 -51.22 -17.20
CA GLN A 188 49.21 -49.85 -17.63
C GLN A 188 48.36 -49.06 -16.63
N ASN A 189 47.39 -49.70 -15.97
CA ASN A 189 46.58 -49.05 -14.95
C ASN A 189 47.38 -48.81 -13.67
N MET A 190 48.27 -49.74 -13.29
CA MET A 190 49.15 -49.58 -12.14
C MET A 190 50.20 -48.48 -12.38
N GLU A 191 50.84 -48.42 -13.56
CA GLU A 191 51.76 -47.34 -13.92
C GLU A 191 51.07 -45.95 -13.91
N LYS A 192 49.80 -45.88 -14.32
CA LYS A 192 49.02 -44.63 -14.22
C LYS A 192 48.81 -44.23 -12.75
N VAL A 193 48.49 -45.18 -11.88
CA VAL A 193 48.33 -44.92 -10.44
C VAL A 193 49.67 -44.53 -9.79
N GLN A 194 50.77 -45.19 -10.16
CA GLN A 194 52.12 -44.84 -9.70
C GLN A 194 52.52 -43.42 -10.11
N LYS A 195 52.21 -43.00 -11.34
CA LYS A 195 52.50 -41.63 -11.84
C LYS A 195 51.63 -40.55 -11.21
N VAL A 196 50.36 -40.86 -10.92
CA VAL A 196 49.43 -39.88 -10.35
C VAL A 196 49.67 -39.68 -8.84
N HIS A 197 50.06 -40.73 -8.12
CA HIS A 197 50.24 -40.68 -6.67
C HIS A 197 51.70 -40.78 -6.19
N ASN A 198 52.68 -40.84 -7.09
CA ASN A 198 54.12 -40.94 -6.77
C ASN A 198 54.48 -42.10 -5.83
N ILE A 199 53.93 -43.29 -6.08
CA ILE A 199 54.15 -44.49 -5.26
C ILE A 199 54.72 -45.62 -6.11
N THR A 200 55.61 -46.44 -5.54
CA THR A 200 56.12 -47.66 -6.15
C THR A 200 55.26 -48.86 -5.76
N LEU A 201 54.46 -49.34 -6.71
CA LEU A 201 53.53 -50.48 -6.51
C LEU A 201 54.09 -51.83 -6.94
N ILE A 202 55.19 -51.84 -7.69
CA ILE A 202 55.86 -53.06 -8.14
C ILE A 202 57.32 -52.93 -7.68
N PRO A 203 57.82 -53.79 -6.78
CA PRO A 203 59.25 -53.84 -6.49
C PRO A 203 59.98 -54.30 -7.76
N ASP A 204 61.08 -53.63 -8.10
CA ASP A 204 61.86 -53.89 -9.32
C ASP A 204 62.08 -55.40 -9.52
N ILE A 205 61.59 -55.92 -10.65
CA ILE A 205 61.87 -57.27 -11.16
C ILE A 205 62.84 -57.15 -12.33
#